data_AF-A0A9C6SB38-F1
#
_entry.id   AF-A0A9C6SB38-F1
#
_cell.length_a   1.000
_cell.length_b   1.000
_cell.length_c   1.000
_cell.angle_alpha   90.00
_cell.angle_beta   90.00
_cell.angle_gamma   90.00
#
_symmetry.space_group_name_H-M   'P 1'
#
loop_
_entity.id
_entity.type
_entity.pdbx_description
1 polymer ?
#
loop_
_entity_poly.entity_id
_entity_poly.type
_entity_poly.pdbx_seq_one_letter_code
_entity_poly.pdbx_strand_id
1 'polypeptide(L)'
;MISGIASGEYFSEHCIPVIQNLRDNRKDHIGRWVTFLVHEEIALVKSRLYNISNVLEYVILGEGPWTNVGNIEGIAFINTKYANASDDFPDIQLLYYSSGQNNIIRETRGLTREFYYAVYGEFHVKDLWNAYSTLLRLKSRNVIKLRSKNPFDYLLIYPNYFKEPEDMVTSIEGVKFVLEMSKTASCKRYGNKMNPKPFPCSKRIPMYTDPYWRDMIKLYLSTIFHFV
;
A
#
# COMPACT_ATOMS: atom_id res chain seq x y z
N MET A 1 27.66 5.64 6.25
CA MET A 1 28.33 4.82 5.21
C MET A 1 29.54 5.52 4.62
N ILE A 2 29.42 6.63 3.87
CA ILE A 2 30.61 7.30 3.28
C ILE A 2 31.64 7.78 4.33
N SER A 3 31.20 8.09 5.55
CA SER A 3 32.07 8.46 6.67
C SER A 3 32.71 7.26 7.40
N GLY A 4 32.65 6.04 6.86
CA GLY A 4 33.24 4.86 7.50
C GLY A 4 32.45 4.27 8.68
N ILE A 5 31.19 4.68 8.87
CA ILE A 5 30.29 4.21 9.95
C ILE A 5 29.03 3.58 9.33
N ALA A 6 28.85 2.27 9.49
CA ALA A 6 27.80 1.38 8.92
C ALA A 6 28.22 -0.10 9.06
N SER A 7 27.45 -1.03 8.49
CA SER A 7 27.81 -2.46 8.44
C SER A 7 29.05 -2.71 7.59
N GLY A 8 29.96 -3.52 8.15
CA GLY A 8 31.32 -3.75 7.67
C GLY A 8 31.43 -4.25 6.22
N GLU A 9 30.43 -4.97 5.73
CA GLU A 9 30.42 -5.58 4.40
C GLU A 9 30.42 -4.55 3.25
N TYR A 10 30.05 -3.29 3.52
CA TYR A 10 29.86 -2.28 2.46
C TYR A 10 31.09 -1.41 2.18
N PHE A 11 32.16 -1.51 2.98
CA PHE A 11 33.29 -0.56 2.92
C PHE A 11 34.42 -1.01 2.00
N SER A 12 34.71 -2.31 1.94
CA SER A 12 35.81 -2.87 1.14
C SER A 12 35.60 -2.64 -0.36
N GLU A 13 34.34 -2.63 -0.82
CA GLU A 13 34.00 -2.42 -2.23
C GLU A 13 34.38 -1.01 -2.74
N HIS A 14 34.40 0.00 -1.86
CA HIS A 14 34.60 1.40 -2.24
C HIS A 14 35.88 2.03 -1.65
N CYS A 15 36.76 1.22 -1.08
CA CYS A 15 38.00 1.65 -0.42
C CYS A 15 37.77 2.72 0.67
N ILE A 16 36.69 2.59 1.46
CA ILE A 16 36.36 3.51 2.54
C ILE A 16 36.97 2.98 3.85
N PRO A 17 37.78 3.78 4.58
CA PRO A 17 38.28 3.37 5.89
C PRO A 17 37.14 3.12 6.88
N VAL A 18 37.18 1.98 7.58
CA VAL A 18 36.16 1.65 8.57
C VAL A 18 36.50 2.34 9.89
N ILE A 19 35.62 3.23 10.34
CA ILE A 19 35.69 3.87 11.66
C ILE A 19 34.91 3.04 12.68
N GLN A 20 33.69 2.62 12.34
CA GLN A 20 32.84 1.83 13.24
C GLN A 20 31.89 0.91 12.47
N ASN A 21 31.88 -0.37 12.87
CA ASN A 21 31.01 -1.40 12.29
C ASN A 21 29.68 -1.49 13.08
N LEU A 22 28.55 -1.29 12.39
CA LEU A 22 27.20 -1.31 12.98
C LEU A 22 26.26 -2.25 12.20
N ARG A 23 25.37 -2.96 12.89
CA ARG A 23 24.36 -3.80 12.23
C ARG A 23 23.27 -2.95 11.57
N ASP A 24 22.82 -3.37 10.39
CA ASP A 24 21.68 -2.77 9.68
C ASP A 24 20.37 -3.49 10.03
N ASN A 25 19.28 -2.74 10.24
CA ASN A 25 17.98 -3.31 10.64
C ASN A 25 16.81 -2.53 10.02
N ARG A 26 16.99 -2.05 8.79
CA ARG A 26 15.99 -1.21 8.13
C ARG A 26 14.72 -1.96 7.79
N LYS A 27 13.61 -1.26 7.94
CA LYS A 27 12.26 -1.73 7.66
C LYS A 27 11.48 -0.68 6.90
N ASP A 28 10.30 -1.10 6.49
CA ASP A 28 9.28 -0.25 5.92
C ASP A 28 7.92 -0.89 6.20
N HIS A 29 6.86 -0.11 6.06
CA HIS A 29 5.50 -0.61 6.06
C HIS A 29 5.02 -0.76 4.62
N ILE A 30 4.65 -1.99 4.28
CA ILE A 30 4.19 -2.35 2.95
C ILE A 30 2.77 -2.86 3.02
N GLY A 31 2.04 -2.72 1.93
CA GLY A 31 0.65 -3.12 1.94
C GLY A 31 0.03 -3.17 0.56
N ARG A 32 -1.27 -3.45 0.57
CA ARG A 32 -2.03 -3.67 -0.64
C ARG A 32 -3.44 -3.08 -0.59
N TRP A 33 -3.78 -2.38 -1.67
CA TRP A 33 -5.13 -1.98 -2.05
C TRP A 33 -6.02 -3.17 -2.41
N VAL A 34 -7.20 -3.21 -1.78
CA VAL A 34 -8.37 -4.00 -2.18
C VAL A 34 -9.47 -3.00 -2.54
N THR A 35 -10.04 -3.13 -3.74
CA THR A 35 -11.00 -2.16 -4.29
C THR A 35 -12.40 -2.76 -4.38
N PHE A 36 -13.38 -1.97 -3.98
CA PHE A 36 -14.78 -2.35 -3.99
C PHE A 36 -15.63 -1.28 -4.69
N LEU A 37 -16.63 -1.73 -5.42
CA LEU A 37 -17.64 -0.93 -6.06
C LEU A 37 -18.80 -0.68 -5.11
N VAL A 38 -19.35 0.53 -5.18
CA VAL A 38 -20.62 0.90 -4.52
C VAL A 38 -21.60 1.42 -5.56
N HIS A 39 -22.89 1.30 -5.27
CA HIS A 39 -23.95 1.74 -6.18
C HIS A 39 -24.36 3.21 -5.98
N GLU A 40 -24.06 3.79 -4.81
CA GLU A 40 -24.41 5.18 -4.50
C GLU A 40 -23.30 6.14 -4.93
N GLU A 41 -23.69 7.35 -5.31
CA GLU A 41 -22.82 8.45 -5.74
C GLU A 41 -22.20 9.23 -4.56
N ILE A 42 -21.51 8.51 -3.67
CA ILE A 42 -21.00 9.02 -2.39
C ILE A 42 -19.48 9.13 -2.31
N ALA A 43 -18.76 8.55 -3.28
CA ALA A 43 -17.30 8.53 -3.31
C ALA A 43 -16.73 9.87 -3.82
N LEU A 44 -15.48 10.15 -3.47
CA LEU A 44 -14.69 11.23 -4.06
C LEU A 44 -14.26 10.83 -5.48
N VAL A 45 -15.07 11.24 -6.45
CA VAL A 45 -14.80 11.05 -7.88
C VAL A 45 -14.32 12.36 -8.49
N LYS A 46 -13.29 12.31 -9.34
CA LYS A 46 -12.62 13.48 -9.91
C LYS A 46 -13.59 14.49 -10.54
N SER A 47 -14.58 14.04 -11.32
CA SER A 47 -15.55 14.92 -11.98
C SER A 47 -16.42 15.71 -11.00
N ARG A 48 -16.73 15.15 -9.83
CA ARG A 48 -17.52 15.82 -8.78
C ARG A 48 -16.65 16.66 -7.84
N LEU A 49 -15.38 16.27 -7.65
CA LEU A 49 -14.44 16.95 -6.75
C LEU A 49 -13.86 18.24 -7.35
N TYR A 50 -13.43 18.20 -8.61
CA TYR A 50 -12.72 19.30 -9.27
C TYR A 50 -13.69 20.26 -9.98
N ASN A 51 -14.45 21.02 -9.20
CA ASN A 51 -15.28 22.11 -9.70
C ASN A 51 -15.02 23.41 -8.93
N ILE A 52 -15.34 24.55 -9.52
CA ILE A 52 -15.01 25.87 -8.95
C ILE A 52 -15.73 26.11 -7.62
N SER A 53 -16.96 25.61 -7.44
CA SER A 53 -17.71 25.77 -6.20
C SER A 53 -17.00 25.11 -5.02
N ASN A 54 -16.56 23.85 -5.18
CA ASN A 54 -15.81 23.15 -4.14
C ASN A 54 -14.46 23.83 -3.82
N VAL A 55 -13.81 24.43 -4.82
CA VAL A 55 -12.55 25.15 -4.63
C VAL A 55 -12.79 26.44 -3.85
N LEU A 56 -13.83 27.20 -4.19
CA LEU A 56 -14.18 28.44 -3.49
C LEU A 56 -14.64 28.16 -2.06
N GLU A 57 -15.43 27.11 -1.84
CA GLU A 57 -15.84 26.66 -0.51
C GLU A 57 -14.62 26.39 0.38
N TYR A 58 -13.62 25.66 -0.13
CA TYR A 58 -12.38 25.41 0.60
C TYR A 58 -11.54 26.67 0.85
N VAL A 59 -11.34 27.49 -0.18
CA VAL A 59 -10.46 28.67 -0.06
C VAL A 59 -11.08 29.75 0.83
N ILE A 60 -12.39 29.95 0.77
CA ILE A 60 -13.09 31.03 1.49
C ILE A 60 -13.50 30.59 2.88
N LEU A 61 -14.09 29.39 3.00
CA LEU A 61 -14.69 28.92 4.26
C LEU A 61 -13.80 27.92 5.01
N GLY A 62 -12.79 27.33 4.34
CA GLY A 62 -12.03 26.22 4.91
C GLY A 62 -12.84 24.93 4.98
N GLU A 63 -13.94 24.83 4.22
CA GLU A 63 -14.89 23.71 4.25
C GLU A 63 -14.92 22.96 2.91
N GLY A 64 -15.80 21.97 2.80
CA GLY A 64 -16.02 21.22 1.57
C GLY A 64 -15.03 20.07 1.33
N PRO A 65 -15.16 19.37 0.19
CA PRO A 65 -14.51 18.08 -0.03
C PRO A 65 -12.98 18.17 -0.22
N TRP A 66 -12.42 19.35 -0.44
CA TRP A 66 -10.97 19.58 -0.54
C TRP A 66 -10.26 19.63 0.82
N THR A 67 -11.01 19.69 1.92
CA THR A 67 -10.48 19.50 3.28
C THR A 67 -9.99 18.07 3.51
N ASN A 68 -10.39 17.12 2.67
CA ASN A 68 -9.98 15.72 2.76
C ASN A 68 -8.53 15.54 2.27
N VAL A 69 -7.59 15.48 3.21
CA VAL A 69 -6.16 15.32 2.92
C VAL A 69 -5.83 13.85 2.66
N GLY A 70 -5.40 13.54 1.44
CA GLY A 70 -4.86 12.22 1.09
C GLY A 70 -5.90 11.10 0.91
N ASN A 71 -7.20 11.44 0.88
CA ASN A 71 -8.32 10.51 0.73
C ASN A 71 -8.38 9.42 1.81
N ILE A 72 -7.67 9.54 2.94
CA ILE A 72 -7.75 8.60 4.06
C ILE A 72 -8.84 9.07 5.01
N GLU A 73 -9.96 8.36 5.04
CA GLU A 73 -11.13 8.74 5.85
C GLU A 73 -11.29 7.89 7.10
N GLY A 74 -10.56 6.78 7.19
CA GLY A 74 -10.63 5.88 8.33
C GLY A 74 -9.35 5.08 8.48
N ILE A 75 -9.02 4.81 9.74
CA ILE A 75 -7.88 3.97 10.13
C ILE A 75 -8.39 2.92 11.10
N ALA A 76 -8.00 1.67 10.88
CA ALA A 76 -8.23 0.59 11.82
C ALA A 76 -6.96 -0.22 12.04
N PHE A 77 -6.87 -0.85 13.20
CA PHE A 77 -5.79 -1.74 13.57
C PHE A 77 -6.37 -3.08 13.99
N ILE A 78 -5.81 -4.17 13.47
CA ILE A 78 -6.30 -5.52 13.74
C ILE A 78 -5.13 -6.47 14.02
N ASN A 79 -5.46 -7.55 14.71
CA ASN A 79 -4.59 -8.70 14.92
C ASN A 79 -5.01 -9.82 13.98
N THR A 80 -4.09 -10.32 13.16
CA THR A 80 -4.29 -11.59 12.46
C THR A 80 -4.10 -12.77 13.43
N LYS A 81 -4.42 -13.98 12.98
CA LYS A 81 -4.14 -15.22 13.73
C LYS A 81 -2.64 -15.47 13.98
N TYR A 82 -1.75 -14.73 13.31
CA TYR A 82 -0.29 -14.81 13.51
C TYR A 82 0.24 -13.77 14.49
N ALA A 83 -0.59 -12.81 14.91
CA ALA A 83 -0.24 -11.86 15.96
C ALA A 83 -0.02 -12.61 17.28
N ASN A 84 1.02 -12.23 18.02
CA ASN A 84 1.20 -12.72 19.37
C ASN A 84 0.19 -12.02 20.29
N ALA A 85 -0.72 -12.79 20.88
CA ALA A 85 -1.77 -12.25 21.74
C ALA A 85 -1.24 -11.61 23.04
N SER A 86 0.01 -11.86 23.41
CA SER A 86 0.65 -11.21 24.57
C SER A 86 1.26 -9.84 24.23
N ASP A 87 1.42 -9.52 22.94
CA ASP A 87 1.91 -8.22 22.52
C ASP A 87 0.77 -7.18 22.60
N ASP A 88 1.11 -5.93 22.91
CA ASP A 88 0.17 -4.82 23.05
C ASP A 88 -0.08 -4.05 21.74
N PHE A 89 0.35 -4.63 20.60
CA PHE A 89 0.32 -3.96 19.32
C PHE A 89 -0.23 -4.82 18.16
N PRO A 90 -0.79 -4.17 17.11
CA PRO A 90 -1.32 -4.85 15.94
C PRO A 90 -0.25 -5.28 14.93
N ASP A 91 -0.60 -6.24 14.07
CA ASP A 91 0.21 -6.67 12.93
C ASP A 91 -0.30 -6.15 11.58
N ILE A 92 -1.56 -5.68 11.51
CA ILE A 92 -2.16 -5.06 10.33
C ILE A 92 -2.78 -3.69 10.66
N GLN A 93 -2.52 -2.71 9.79
CA GLN A 93 -3.25 -1.44 9.73
C GLN A 93 -4.08 -1.38 8.45
N LEU A 94 -5.33 -0.98 8.56
CA LEU A 94 -6.20 -0.70 7.43
C LEU A 94 -6.35 0.81 7.28
N LEU A 95 -6.10 1.30 6.07
CA LEU A 95 -6.40 2.67 5.67
C LEU A 95 -7.58 2.63 4.69
N TYR A 96 -8.64 3.36 5.02
CA TYR A 96 -9.87 3.40 4.23
C TYR A 96 -9.91 4.65 3.35
N TYR A 97 -10.28 4.47 2.09
CA TYR A 97 -10.33 5.53 1.09
C TYR A 97 -11.64 5.47 0.30
N SER A 98 -12.40 6.57 0.26
CA SER A 98 -13.61 6.72 -0.56
C SER A 98 -13.34 7.23 -1.97
N SER A 99 -12.13 7.05 -2.52
CA SER A 99 -11.76 7.63 -3.81
C SER A 99 -12.02 6.70 -4.99
N GLY A 100 -12.62 7.24 -6.06
CA GLY A 100 -12.72 6.57 -7.37
C GLY A 100 -11.38 6.45 -8.09
N GLN A 101 -11.23 5.47 -9.00
CA GLN A 101 -10.00 5.33 -9.80
C GLN A 101 -9.95 6.41 -10.90
N ASN A 102 -8.78 7.00 -11.10
CA ASN A 102 -8.51 7.97 -12.16
C ASN A 102 -7.02 7.98 -12.54
N ASN A 103 -6.63 8.79 -13.53
CA ASN A 103 -5.24 8.84 -14.01
C ASN A 103 -4.24 9.37 -12.96
N ILE A 104 -4.67 10.24 -12.03
CA ILE A 104 -3.81 10.72 -10.94
C ILE A 104 -3.52 9.56 -9.99
N ILE A 105 -4.53 8.77 -9.63
CA ILE A 105 -4.37 7.57 -8.79
C ILE A 105 -3.48 6.53 -9.48
N ARG A 106 -3.59 6.35 -10.80
CA ARG A 106 -2.69 5.49 -11.57
C ARG A 106 -1.23 5.93 -11.43
N GLU A 107 -0.96 7.21 -11.65
CA GLU A 107 0.40 7.77 -11.67
C GLU A 107 1.03 7.80 -10.28
N THR A 108 0.28 8.26 -9.27
CA THR A 108 0.74 8.28 -7.87
C THR A 108 1.05 6.89 -7.32
N ARG A 109 0.37 5.86 -7.82
CA ARG A 109 0.65 4.46 -7.46
C ARG A 109 1.65 3.76 -8.38
N GLY A 110 2.23 4.47 -9.35
CA GLY A 110 3.23 3.91 -10.28
C GLY A 110 2.71 2.80 -11.19
N LEU A 111 1.40 2.78 -11.49
CA LEU A 111 0.79 1.73 -12.29
C LEU A 111 1.03 1.92 -13.78
N THR A 112 1.43 0.85 -14.48
CA THR A 112 1.49 0.87 -15.95
C THR A 112 0.10 1.07 -16.54
N ARG A 113 0.04 1.62 -17.77
CA ARG A 113 -1.22 1.86 -18.46
C ARG A 113 -1.96 0.55 -18.70
N GLU A 114 -1.22 -0.47 -19.15
CA GLU A 114 -1.73 -1.80 -19.50
C GLU A 114 -2.37 -2.46 -18.28
N PHE A 115 -1.69 -2.41 -17.13
CA PHE A 115 -2.23 -2.94 -15.88
C PHE A 115 -3.47 -2.19 -15.42
N TYR A 116 -3.40 -0.85 -15.40
CA TYR A 116 -4.49 -0.01 -14.93
C TYR A 116 -5.77 -0.24 -15.72
N TYR A 117 -5.70 -0.23 -17.06
CA TYR A 117 -6.90 -0.45 -17.87
C TYR A 117 -7.41 -1.89 -17.80
N ALA A 118 -6.53 -2.88 -17.64
CA ALA A 118 -6.94 -4.28 -17.47
C ALA A 118 -7.70 -4.53 -16.14
N VAL A 119 -7.32 -3.87 -15.06
CA VAL A 119 -7.88 -4.09 -13.71
C VAL A 119 -8.96 -3.08 -13.34
N TYR A 120 -8.79 -1.82 -13.75
CA TYR A 120 -9.59 -0.68 -13.30
C TYR A 120 -10.27 0.09 -14.45
N GLY A 121 -10.01 -0.24 -15.71
CA GLY A 121 -10.51 0.52 -16.86
C GLY A 121 -12.04 0.67 -16.89
N GLU A 122 -12.78 -0.42 -16.63
CA GLU A 122 -14.25 -0.42 -16.58
C GLU A 122 -14.85 0.31 -15.38
N PHE A 123 -14.02 0.64 -14.39
CA PHE A 123 -14.39 1.33 -13.16
C PHE A 123 -13.70 2.69 -13.05
N HIS A 124 -13.10 3.17 -14.13
CA HIS A 124 -12.61 4.53 -14.24
C HIS A 124 -13.77 5.48 -13.93
N VAL A 125 -13.55 6.47 -13.06
CA VAL A 125 -14.55 7.45 -12.59
C VAL A 125 -15.83 6.88 -11.97
N LYS A 126 -15.87 5.60 -11.58
CA LYS A 126 -16.99 5.05 -10.79
C LYS A 126 -16.80 5.32 -9.30
N ASP A 127 -17.92 5.29 -8.59
CA ASP A 127 -17.96 5.28 -7.14
C ASP A 127 -17.38 3.99 -6.57
N LEU A 128 -16.30 4.15 -5.81
CA LEU A 128 -15.52 3.05 -5.25
C LEU A 128 -15.04 3.44 -3.86
N TRP A 129 -14.81 2.44 -3.04
CA TRP A 129 -13.92 2.58 -1.89
C TRP A 129 -12.79 1.58 -1.98
N ASN A 130 -11.70 1.88 -1.28
CA ASN A 130 -10.52 1.05 -1.22
C ASN A 130 -10.10 0.90 0.23
N ALA A 131 -9.69 -0.30 0.60
CA ALA A 131 -8.93 -0.53 1.82
C ALA A 131 -7.49 -0.86 1.44
N TYR A 132 -6.56 -0.14 2.04
CA TYR A 132 -5.14 -0.47 1.98
C TYR A 132 -4.75 -1.23 3.24
N SER A 133 -4.47 -2.53 3.08
CA SER A 133 -4.03 -3.41 4.16
C SER A 133 -2.51 -3.36 4.28
N THR A 134 -2.03 -2.74 5.34
CA THR A 134 -0.60 -2.53 5.63
C THR A 134 -0.10 -3.56 6.63
N LEU A 135 1.01 -4.21 6.32
CA LEU A 135 1.77 -5.05 7.24
C LEU A 135 2.66 -4.17 8.12
N LEU A 136 2.33 -4.11 9.42
CA LEU A 136 3.02 -3.26 10.39
C LEU A 136 4.29 -3.91 10.96
N ARG A 137 4.31 -5.24 11.00
CA ARG A 137 5.37 -6.02 11.67
C ARG A 137 6.18 -6.83 10.67
N LEU A 138 6.64 -6.14 9.61
CA LEU A 138 7.48 -6.72 8.58
C LEU A 138 8.74 -7.38 9.20
N LYS A 139 8.89 -8.68 8.98
CA LYS A 139 10.04 -9.49 9.41
C LYS A 139 11.18 -9.42 8.41
N SER A 140 10.90 -9.25 7.12
CA SER A 140 11.90 -8.96 6.10
C SER A 140 12.69 -7.69 6.42
N ARG A 141 13.95 -7.63 5.97
CA ARG A 141 14.85 -6.49 6.19
C ARG A 141 15.36 -5.91 4.88
N ASN A 142 15.24 -4.59 4.77
CA ASN A 142 15.73 -3.82 3.66
C ASN A 142 17.27 -3.69 3.80
N VAL A 143 17.96 -3.65 2.66
CA VAL A 143 19.40 -3.40 2.59
C VAL A 143 19.63 -2.16 1.75
N ILE A 144 20.43 -1.22 2.26
CA ILE A 144 20.86 -0.04 1.51
C ILE A 144 22.37 -0.06 1.38
N LYS A 145 22.87 -0.02 0.14
CA LYS A 145 24.31 0.00 -0.16
C LYS A 145 24.72 1.30 -0.84
N LEU A 146 25.99 1.64 -0.69
CA LEU A 146 26.62 2.66 -1.52
C LEU A 146 26.75 2.15 -2.95
N ARG A 147 26.39 3.00 -3.91
CA ARG A 147 26.74 2.79 -5.33
C ARG A 147 28.21 3.14 -5.58
N SER A 148 28.69 4.21 -4.94
CA SER A 148 30.06 4.67 -5.01
C SER A 148 30.40 5.50 -3.75
N LYS A 149 31.63 6.02 -3.68
CA LYS A 149 32.05 7.00 -2.67
C LYS A 149 31.58 8.45 -2.93
N ASN A 150 30.98 8.72 -4.08
CA ASN A 150 30.46 10.04 -4.42
C ASN A 150 29.14 10.29 -3.66
N PRO A 151 29.06 11.32 -2.79
CA PRO A 151 27.84 11.60 -2.04
C PRO A 151 26.64 12.02 -2.91
N PHE A 152 26.87 12.39 -4.17
CA PHE A 152 25.82 12.75 -5.13
C PHE A 152 25.26 11.56 -5.91
N ASP A 153 25.86 10.37 -5.77
CA ASP A 153 25.34 9.17 -6.41
C ASP A 153 24.22 8.56 -5.58
N TYR A 154 23.11 8.20 -6.24
CA TYR A 154 22.02 7.50 -5.57
C TYR A 154 22.44 6.15 -4.99
N LEU A 155 21.92 5.87 -3.80
CA LEU A 155 22.11 4.59 -3.10
C LEU A 155 21.46 3.44 -3.87
N LEU A 156 21.98 2.23 -3.64
CA LEU A 156 21.33 0.99 -4.05
C LEU A 156 20.38 0.56 -2.94
N ILE A 157 19.08 0.46 -3.23
CA ILE A 157 18.05 0.09 -2.26
C ILE A 157 17.51 -1.29 -2.64
N TYR A 158 17.62 -2.23 -1.71
CA TYR A 158 17.14 -3.61 -1.85
C TYR A 158 16.12 -3.89 -0.75
N PRO A 159 14.82 -3.70 -1.01
CA PRO A 159 13.81 -3.87 0.05
C PRO A 159 13.67 -5.31 0.54
N ASN A 160 13.92 -6.32 -0.30
CA ASN A 160 13.77 -7.74 0.08
C ASN A 160 12.40 -8.06 0.69
N TYR A 161 11.34 -7.34 0.31
CA TYR A 161 9.99 -7.57 0.83
C TYR A 161 9.57 -9.02 0.60
N PHE A 162 8.93 -9.61 1.62
CA PHE A 162 8.50 -11.02 1.62
C PHE A 162 9.63 -12.04 1.50
N LYS A 163 10.87 -11.67 1.89
CA LYS A 163 11.96 -12.63 2.09
C LYS A 163 11.58 -13.64 3.18
N GLU A 164 10.99 -13.16 4.27
CA GLU A 164 10.44 -14.01 5.32
C GLU A 164 9.01 -14.45 4.95
N PRO A 165 8.69 -15.76 5.00
CA PRO A 165 7.40 -16.28 4.55
C PRO A 165 6.22 -15.78 5.38
N GLU A 166 6.43 -15.45 6.66
CA GLU A 166 5.39 -14.94 7.56
C GLU A 166 4.81 -13.62 7.10
N ASP A 167 5.61 -12.77 6.46
CA ASP A 167 5.14 -11.48 5.93
C ASP A 167 4.03 -11.67 4.91
N MET A 168 4.19 -12.67 4.04
CA MET A 168 3.21 -12.96 2.99
C MET A 168 1.92 -13.55 3.57
N VAL A 169 2.02 -14.54 4.47
CA VAL A 169 0.81 -15.14 5.05
C VAL A 169 0.04 -14.16 5.92
N THR A 170 0.73 -13.27 6.66
CA THR A 170 0.09 -12.21 7.45
C THR A 170 -0.62 -11.19 6.54
N SER A 171 0.03 -10.79 5.44
CA SER A 171 -0.57 -9.88 4.45
C SER A 171 -1.83 -10.47 3.81
N ILE A 172 -1.86 -11.78 3.54
CA ILE A 172 -3.03 -12.48 3.00
C ILE A 172 -4.19 -12.42 4.00
N GLU A 173 -3.94 -12.60 5.31
CA GLU A 173 -5.01 -12.52 6.32
C GLU A 173 -5.57 -11.10 6.44
N GLY A 174 -4.76 -10.06 6.26
CA GLY A 174 -5.24 -8.67 6.15
C GLY A 174 -6.20 -8.47 4.97
N VAL A 175 -5.88 -9.02 3.79
CA VAL A 175 -6.78 -8.99 2.62
C VAL A 175 -8.09 -9.75 2.89
N LYS A 176 -8.00 -10.94 3.50
CA LYS A 176 -9.20 -11.72 3.87
C LYS A 176 -10.09 -10.98 4.87
N PHE A 177 -9.49 -10.32 5.87
CA PHE A 177 -10.24 -9.51 6.82
C PHE A 177 -11.03 -8.42 6.10
N VAL A 178 -10.37 -7.67 5.21
CA VAL A 178 -11.03 -6.62 4.41
C VAL A 178 -12.18 -7.18 3.58
N LEU A 179 -12.03 -8.39 3.01
CA LEU A 179 -13.09 -9.07 2.27
C LEU A 179 -14.28 -9.45 3.18
N GLU A 180 -14.04 -9.96 4.39
CA GLU A 180 -15.13 -10.26 5.33
C GLU A 180 -15.81 -8.99 5.85
N MET A 181 -15.03 -7.95 6.15
CA MET A 181 -15.54 -6.62 6.51
C MET A 181 -16.49 -6.08 5.42
N SER A 182 -16.14 -6.29 4.15
CA SER A 182 -16.94 -5.91 2.99
C SER A 182 -18.32 -6.59 2.95
N LYS A 183 -18.53 -7.69 3.69
CA LYS A 183 -19.80 -8.46 3.73
C LYS A 183 -20.69 -8.09 4.91
N THR A 184 -20.27 -7.16 5.77
CA THR A 184 -21.08 -6.65 6.88
C THR A 184 -22.33 -5.93 6.36
N ALA A 185 -23.35 -5.79 7.22
CA ALA A 185 -24.60 -5.12 6.85
C ALA A 185 -24.38 -3.66 6.40
N SER A 186 -23.48 -2.95 7.09
CA SER A 186 -23.12 -1.55 6.77
C SER A 186 -22.53 -1.41 5.37
N CYS A 187 -21.63 -2.30 4.95
CA CYS A 187 -21.09 -2.28 3.60
C CYS A 187 -22.14 -2.76 2.56
N LYS A 188 -22.87 -3.84 2.86
CA LYS A 188 -23.88 -4.40 1.93
C LYS A 188 -24.98 -3.41 1.56
N ARG A 189 -25.35 -2.49 2.47
CA ARG A 189 -26.30 -1.40 2.19
C ARG A 189 -25.97 -0.63 0.91
N TYR A 190 -24.68 -0.43 0.61
CA TYR A 190 -24.22 0.33 -0.56
C TYR A 190 -24.06 -0.54 -1.83
N GLY A 191 -24.58 -1.77 -1.85
CA GLY A 191 -24.41 -2.68 -2.97
C GLY A 191 -22.96 -3.17 -3.14
N ASN A 192 -22.20 -3.18 -2.04
CA ASN A 192 -20.76 -3.40 -2.04
C ASN A 192 -20.33 -4.68 -2.76
N LYS A 193 -19.48 -4.55 -3.80
CA LYS A 193 -18.93 -5.68 -4.57
C LYS A 193 -17.42 -5.51 -4.75
N MET A 194 -16.65 -6.55 -4.45
CA MET A 194 -15.22 -6.54 -4.77
C MET A 194 -15.02 -6.42 -6.29
N ASN A 195 -13.97 -5.71 -6.71
CA ASN A 195 -13.57 -5.66 -8.11
C ASN A 195 -13.46 -7.09 -8.69
N PRO A 196 -14.32 -7.47 -9.67
CA PRO A 196 -14.38 -8.83 -10.19
C PRO A 196 -13.28 -9.12 -11.23
N LYS A 197 -12.46 -8.13 -11.60
CA LYS A 197 -11.40 -8.34 -12.59
C LYS A 197 -10.21 -9.08 -11.96
N PRO A 198 -9.84 -10.27 -12.45
CA PRO A 198 -8.66 -10.96 -11.96
C PRO A 198 -7.41 -10.18 -12.33
N PHE A 199 -6.41 -10.17 -11.44
CA PHE A 199 -5.12 -9.56 -11.74
C PHE A 199 -4.43 -10.29 -12.90
N PRO A 200 -3.72 -9.58 -13.81
CA PRO A 200 -3.13 -10.18 -15.00
C PRO A 200 -2.21 -11.39 -14.75
N CYS A 201 -1.47 -11.41 -13.64
CA CYS A 201 -0.60 -12.52 -13.25
C CYS A 201 -1.33 -13.76 -12.76
N SER A 202 -2.61 -13.65 -12.39
CA SER A 202 -3.36 -14.70 -11.68
C SER A 202 -4.57 -15.20 -12.46
N LYS A 203 -4.64 -14.97 -13.78
CA LYS A 203 -5.79 -15.36 -14.61
C LYS A 203 -6.12 -16.86 -14.58
N ARG A 204 -5.13 -17.72 -14.28
CA ARG A 204 -5.28 -19.18 -14.19
C ARG A 204 -5.55 -19.68 -12.77
N ILE A 205 -5.52 -18.80 -11.77
CA ILE A 205 -5.72 -19.15 -10.37
C ILE A 205 -7.14 -18.69 -9.97
N PRO A 206 -7.97 -19.57 -9.38
CA PRO A 206 -9.28 -19.16 -8.90
C PRO A 206 -9.18 -17.98 -7.92
N MET A 207 -10.00 -16.95 -8.15
CA MET A 207 -10.13 -15.83 -7.23
C MET A 207 -10.56 -16.32 -5.84
N TYR A 208 -10.26 -15.54 -4.80
CA TYR A 208 -10.59 -15.86 -3.41
C TYR A 208 -9.83 -17.04 -2.80
N THR A 209 -8.68 -17.41 -3.38
CA THR A 209 -7.78 -18.43 -2.86
C THR A 209 -6.45 -17.82 -2.39
N ASP A 210 -5.76 -18.46 -1.45
CA ASP A 210 -4.45 -17.99 -0.95
C ASP A 210 -3.39 -17.85 -2.05
N PRO A 211 -3.28 -18.77 -3.04
CA PRO A 211 -2.40 -18.57 -4.18
C PRO A 211 -2.74 -17.31 -5.00
N TYR A 212 -4.03 -17.02 -5.19
CA TYR A 212 -4.47 -15.81 -5.90
C TYR A 212 -4.06 -14.56 -5.12
N TRP A 213 -4.28 -14.54 -3.80
CA TRP A 213 -3.88 -13.42 -2.95
C TRP A 213 -2.38 -13.20 -2.92
N ARG A 214 -1.59 -14.27 -2.87
CA ARG A 214 -0.13 -14.19 -2.92
C ARG A 214 0.38 -13.52 -4.19
N ASP A 215 -0.09 -13.97 -5.34
CA ASP A 215 0.33 -13.43 -6.64
C ASP A 215 -0.16 -12.00 -6.82
N MET A 216 -1.41 -11.74 -6.40
CA MET A 216 -1.95 -10.39 -6.34
C MET A 216 -1.00 -9.49 -5.55
N ILE A 217 -0.73 -9.80 -4.28
CA ILE A 217 0.12 -9.00 -3.37
C ILE A 217 1.51 -8.75 -3.99
N LYS A 218 2.16 -9.80 -4.53
CA LYS A 218 3.48 -9.66 -5.17
C LYS A 218 3.49 -8.70 -6.35
N LEU A 219 2.45 -8.73 -7.20
CA LEU A 219 2.43 -7.93 -8.44
C LEU A 219 2.21 -6.43 -8.18
N TYR A 220 1.41 -6.08 -7.18
CA TYR A 220 1.01 -4.69 -6.95
C TYR A 220 1.09 -4.33 -5.46
N LEU A 221 2.24 -4.65 -4.88
CA LEU A 221 2.66 -4.15 -3.57
C LEU A 221 2.94 -2.65 -3.65
N SER A 222 2.73 -1.93 -2.56
CA SER A 222 3.25 -0.58 -2.41
C SER A 222 3.78 -0.36 -1.01
N THR A 223 4.57 0.69 -0.82
CA THR A 223 5.02 1.21 0.47
C THR A 223 4.11 2.35 0.90
N ILE A 224 3.97 2.57 2.21
CA ILE A 224 3.39 3.82 2.74
C ILE A 224 4.46 4.88 3.05
N PHE A 225 5.69 4.66 2.56
CA PHE A 225 6.86 5.53 2.70
C PHE A 225 7.34 5.69 4.15
N HIS A 226 7.25 4.63 4.95
CA HIS A 226 7.68 4.61 6.36
C HIS A 226 9.01 3.88 6.52
N PHE A 227 10.01 4.27 5.73
CA PHE A 227 11.35 3.71 5.81
C PHE A 227 12.02 4.11 7.13
N VAL A 228 12.38 3.11 7.95
CA VAL A 228 13.02 3.27 9.28
C VAL A 228 14.20 2.34 9.44
#